data_AF-A0A1G9YMZ9-F1
#
_entry.id   AF-A0A1G9YMZ9-F1
#
_cell.length_a   1.000
_cell.length_b   1.000
_cell.length_c   1.000
_cell.angle_alpha   90.00
_cell.angle_beta   90.00
_cell.angle_gamma   90.00
#
_symmetry.space_group_name_H-M   'P 1'
#
loop_
_entity.id
_entity.type
_entity.pdbx_description
1 polymer ?
#
loop_
_entity_poly.entity_id
_entity_poly.type
_entity_poly.pdbx_seq_one_letter_code
_entity_poly.pdbx_strand_id
1 'polypeptide(L)'
;MTYANWRSMDDAAAMRGVRPDMTREELVEVAYGARSGAARRIAVVYLDDPEITRSFALEDRDPMVRRGLARRLTDAESLERLLEDEDFSVRKAAADTLRKLQEK
;
A
#
# COMPACT_ATOMS: atom_id res chain seq x y z
N MET A 1 -11.77 24.52 -10.05
CA MET A 1 -12.04 23.07 -9.99
C MET A 1 -10.81 22.35 -10.53
N THR A 2 -9.91 21.91 -9.65
CA THR A 2 -8.81 21.03 -10.06
C THR A 2 -9.40 19.64 -10.25
N TYR A 3 -9.43 19.15 -11.49
CA TYR A 3 -9.83 17.78 -11.79
C TYR A 3 -8.97 16.84 -10.94
N ALA A 4 -9.62 16.02 -10.10
CA ALA A 4 -8.92 15.03 -9.30
C ALA A 4 -8.19 14.07 -10.23
N ASN A 5 -6.87 14.02 -10.12
CA ASN A 5 -5.98 13.27 -10.99
C ASN A 5 -4.89 12.68 -10.12
N TRP A 6 -4.71 11.36 -10.16
CA TRP A 6 -3.68 10.67 -9.39
C TRP A 6 -2.25 11.13 -9.72
N ARG A 7 -2.05 11.78 -10.89
CA ARG A 7 -0.79 12.42 -11.30
C ARG A 7 -0.56 13.80 -10.65
N SER A 8 -1.50 14.30 -9.86
CA SER A 8 -1.38 15.58 -9.14
C SER A 8 -0.17 15.59 -8.20
N MET A 9 0.46 16.76 -8.06
CA MET A 9 1.48 17.00 -7.02
C MET A 9 0.86 17.28 -5.65
N ASP A 10 -0.42 17.65 -5.60
CA ASP A 10 -1.20 17.75 -4.36
C ASP A 10 -1.68 16.35 -3.95
N ASP A 11 -1.21 15.87 -2.80
CA ASP A 11 -1.51 14.53 -2.28
C ASP A 11 -3.02 14.29 -2.11
N ALA A 12 -3.76 15.28 -1.64
CA ALA A 12 -5.19 15.16 -1.43
C ALA A 12 -5.95 15.02 -2.76
N ALA A 13 -5.57 15.78 -3.78
CA ALA A 13 -6.10 15.65 -5.13
C ALA A 13 -5.67 14.34 -5.80
N ALA A 14 -4.45 13.87 -5.55
CA ALA A 14 -3.97 12.59 -6.06
C ALA A 14 -4.77 11.42 -5.48
N MET A 15 -5.00 11.42 -4.16
CA MET A 15 -5.85 10.43 -3.49
C MET A 15 -7.28 10.43 -4.03
N ARG A 16 -7.92 11.61 -4.15
CA ARG A 16 -9.27 11.73 -4.72
C ARG A 16 -9.36 11.29 -6.18
N GLY A 17 -8.23 11.28 -6.89
CA GLY A 17 -8.13 10.82 -8.27
C GLY A 17 -8.16 9.30 -8.42
N VAL A 18 -7.98 8.53 -7.34
CA VAL A 18 -8.07 7.07 -7.34
C VAL A 18 -9.48 6.66 -6.94
N ARG A 19 -10.19 5.97 -7.82
CA ARG A 19 -11.59 5.58 -7.61
C ARG A 19 -11.77 4.07 -7.66
N PRO A 20 -12.75 3.50 -6.94
CA PRO A 20 -12.99 2.06 -6.90
C PRO A 20 -13.58 1.49 -8.19
N ASP A 21 -14.09 2.33 -9.09
CA ASP A 21 -14.64 1.95 -10.40
C ASP A 21 -13.60 1.94 -11.53
N MET A 22 -12.34 2.25 -11.22
CA MET A 22 -11.23 2.16 -12.17
C MET A 22 -10.97 0.72 -12.59
N THR A 23 -10.56 0.50 -13.84
CA THR A 23 -10.19 -0.83 -14.31
C THR A 23 -8.92 -1.34 -13.61
N ARG A 24 -8.66 -2.64 -13.70
CA ARG A 24 -7.42 -3.22 -13.17
C ARG A 24 -6.19 -2.56 -13.79
N GLU A 25 -6.20 -2.30 -15.10
CA GLU A 25 -5.12 -1.66 -15.83
C GLU A 25 -4.87 -0.24 -15.32
N GLU A 26 -5.94 0.54 -15.14
CA GLU A 26 -5.84 1.90 -14.60
C GLU A 26 -5.28 1.90 -13.17
N LEU A 27 -5.73 0.97 -12.32
CA LEU A 27 -5.23 0.85 -10.95
C LEU A 27 -3.75 0.42 -10.92
N VAL A 28 -3.32 -0.46 -11.83
CA VAL A 28 -1.89 -0.78 -12.00
C VAL A 28 -1.10 0.46 -12.41
N GLU A 29 -1.60 1.28 -13.34
CA GLU A 29 -0.94 2.55 -13.67
C GLU A 29 -0.79 3.47 -12.45
N VAL A 30 -1.81 3.56 -11.59
CA VAL A 30 -1.72 4.35 -10.36
C VAL A 30 -0.70 3.75 -9.40
N ALA A 31 -0.76 2.44 -9.15
CA ALA A 31 0.12 1.76 -8.21
C ALA A 31 1.59 1.98 -8.54
N TYR A 32 1.99 1.85 -9.80
CA TYR A 32 3.39 2.00 -10.20
C TYR A 32 3.77 3.43 -10.64
N GLY A 33 2.81 4.25 -11.05
CA GLY A 33 3.06 5.58 -11.60
C GLY A 33 2.81 6.74 -10.65
N ALA A 34 2.00 6.58 -9.60
CA ALA A 34 1.61 7.69 -8.75
C ALA A 34 2.77 8.19 -7.86
N ARG A 35 2.98 9.50 -7.88
CA ARG A 35 3.95 10.15 -6.99
C ARG A 35 3.52 10.08 -5.53
N SER A 36 2.24 10.31 -5.28
CA SER A 36 1.63 10.23 -3.96
C SER A 36 1.63 8.79 -3.44
N GLY A 37 2.25 8.55 -2.27
CA GLY A 37 2.21 7.23 -1.62
C GLY A 37 0.79 6.82 -1.26
N ALA A 38 -0.04 7.77 -0.82
CA ALA A 38 -1.42 7.48 -0.50
C ALA A 38 -2.24 7.02 -1.72
N ALA A 39 -2.01 7.62 -2.90
CA ALA A 39 -2.63 7.16 -4.15
C ALA A 39 -2.16 5.74 -4.53
N ARG A 40 -0.85 5.45 -4.45
CA ARG A 40 -0.32 4.09 -4.68
C ARG A 40 -0.97 3.07 -3.75
N ARG A 41 -1.01 3.35 -2.45
CA ARG A 41 -1.63 2.46 -1.44
C ARG A 41 -3.11 2.21 -1.74
N ILE A 42 -3.89 3.24 -2.06
CA ILE A 42 -5.32 3.09 -2.38
C ILE A 42 -5.48 2.19 -3.62
N ALA A 43 -4.68 2.42 -4.66
CA ALA A 43 -4.74 1.61 -5.87
C ALA A 43 -4.42 0.13 -5.60
N VAL A 44 -3.37 -0.15 -4.83
CA VAL A 44 -3.03 -1.53 -4.41
C VAL A 44 -4.15 -2.17 -3.60
N VAL A 45 -4.82 -1.41 -2.73
CA VAL A 45 -5.99 -1.91 -1.99
C VAL A 45 -7.18 -2.22 -2.91
N TYR A 46 -7.44 -1.39 -3.93
CA TYR A 46 -8.50 -1.65 -4.90
C TYR A 46 -8.19 -2.78 -5.88
N LEU A 47 -6.90 -3.01 -6.18
CA LEU A 47 -6.48 -4.18 -6.97
C LEU A 47 -6.79 -5.50 -6.25
N ASP A 48 -6.75 -5.50 -4.91
CA ASP A 48 -6.96 -6.66 -4.05
C ASP A 48 -6.17 -7.91 -4.49
N ASP A 49 -4.96 -7.67 -5.00
CA ASP A 49 -4.06 -8.68 -5.52
C ASP A 49 -3.00 -8.99 -4.45
N PRO A 50 -2.93 -10.23 -3.92
CA PRO A 50 -2.01 -10.58 -2.84
C PRO A 50 -0.54 -10.38 -3.20
N GLU A 51 -0.13 -10.67 -4.43
CA GLU A 51 1.26 -10.56 -4.88
C GLU A 51 1.67 -9.09 -5.02
N ILE A 52 0.79 -8.25 -5.59
CA ILE A 52 1.02 -6.80 -5.66
C ILE A 52 1.04 -6.21 -4.24
N THR A 53 0.11 -6.62 -3.37
CA THR A 53 0.08 -6.16 -1.97
C THR A 53 1.38 -6.49 -1.26
N ARG A 54 1.89 -7.72 -1.43
CA ARG A 54 3.17 -8.17 -0.87
C ARG A 54 4.35 -7.34 -1.38
N SER A 55 4.47 -7.18 -2.70
CA SER A 55 5.55 -6.40 -3.31
C SER A 55 5.60 -4.97 -2.77
N PHE A 56 4.48 -4.26 -2.75
CA PHE A 56 4.44 -2.88 -2.25
C PHE A 56 4.59 -2.80 -0.71
N ALA A 57 4.13 -3.80 0.04
CA ALA A 57 4.37 -3.84 1.48
C ALA A 57 5.86 -3.92 1.80
N LEU A 58 6.61 -4.69 1.01
CA LEU A 58 8.05 -4.94 1.21
C LEU A 58 8.95 -3.84 0.64
N GLU A 59 8.55 -3.21 -0.48
CA GLU A 59 9.50 -2.45 -1.31
C GLU A 59 9.07 -1.01 -1.61
N ASP A 60 7.85 -0.59 -1.26
CA ASP A 60 7.44 0.80 -1.55
C ASP A 60 8.34 1.79 -0.80
N ARG A 61 8.82 2.82 -1.50
CA ARG A 61 9.69 3.86 -0.94
C ARG A 61 9.10 4.64 0.23
N ASP A 62 7.77 4.69 0.34
CA ASP A 62 7.08 5.42 1.40
C ASP A 62 6.70 4.46 2.54
N PRO A 63 7.24 4.64 3.75
CA PRO A 63 6.94 3.77 4.89
C PRO A 63 5.45 3.80 5.27
N MET A 64 4.70 4.85 4.93
CA MET A 64 3.25 4.90 5.15
C MET A 64 2.50 3.93 4.24
N VAL A 65 3.01 3.70 3.01
CA VAL A 65 2.50 2.67 2.10
C VAL A 65 2.82 1.29 2.66
N ARG A 66 4.11 1.02 2.94
CA ARG A 66 4.57 -0.25 3.51
C ARG A 66 3.79 -0.63 4.75
N ARG A 67 3.70 0.27 5.73
CA ARG A 67 2.91 0.10 6.96
C ARG A 67 1.44 -0.20 6.69
N GLY A 68 0.85 0.49 5.71
CA GLY A 68 -0.55 0.31 5.35
C GLY A 68 -0.84 -1.07 4.78
N LEU A 69 0.04 -1.56 3.93
CA LEU A 69 -0.09 -2.84 3.24
C LEU A 69 0.40 -4.02 4.10
N ALA A 70 1.35 -3.81 5.02
CA ALA A 70 1.75 -4.79 6.03
C ALA A 70 0.56 -5.34 6.82
N ARG A 71 -0.43 -4.48 7.12
CA ARG A 71 -1.67 -4.86 7.83
C ARG A 71 -2.64 -5.73 7.01
N ARG A 72 -2.36 -5.91 5.72
CA ARG A 72 -3.16 -6.71 4.78
C ARG A 72 -2.46 -8.01 4.38
N LEU A 73 -1.20 -8.20 4.78
CA LEU A 73 -0.49 -9.44 4.50
C LEU A 73 -1.11 -10.60 5.28
N THR A 74 -1.11 -11.77 4.64
CA THR A 74 -1.67 -13.00 5.20
C THR A 74 -0.61 -14.09 5.33
N ASP A 75 0.64 -13.80 4.98
CA ASP A 75 1.77 -14.73 5.07
C ASP A 75 2.77 -14.27 6.15
N ALA A 76 3.21 -15.24 6.97
CA ALA A 76 4.13 -14.97 8.07
C ALA A 76 5.52 -14.54 7.58
N GLU A 77 6.01 -15.13 6.48
CA GLU A 77 7.35 -14.86 5.94
C GLU A 77 7.55 -13.38 5.58
N SER A 78 6.59 -12.76 4.89
CA SER A 78 6.69 -11.34 4.55
C SER A 78 6.57 -10.44 5.77
N LEU A 79 5.73 -10.82 6.74
CA LEU A 79 5.61 -10.09 8.01
C LEU A 79 6.91 -10.17 8.82
N GLU A 80 7.56 -11.32 8.88
CA GLU A 80 8.87 -11.50 9.53
C GLU A 80 9.94 -10.63 8.87
N ARG A 81 9.97 -10.57 7.53
CA ARG A 81 10.88 -9.65 6.80
C ARG A 81 10.65 -8.19 7.18
N LEU A 82 9.40 -7.77 7.38
CA LEU A 82 9.06 -6.40 7.78
C LEU A 82 9.39 -6.08 9.25
N LEU A 83 9.74 -7.07 10.08
CA LEU A 83 10.27 -6.81 11.42
C LEU A 83 11.66 -6.15 11.38
N GLU A 84 12.35 -6.23 10.24
CA GLU A 84 13.65 -5.58 10.02
C GLU A 84 13.53 -4.29 9.19
N ASP A 85 12.31 -3.81 8.93
CA ASP A 85 12.09 -2.56 8.17
C ASP A 85 12.76 -1.37 8.89
N GLU A 86 13.34 -0.45 8.12
CA GLU A 86 13.98 0.77 8.64
C GLU A 86 13.02 1.62 9.49
N ASP A 87 11.74 1.67 9.12
CA ASP A 87 10.73 2.49 9.77
C ASP A 87 10.05 1.74 10.92
N PHE A 88 10.14 2.32 12.12
CA PHE A 88 9.57 1.75 13.34
C PHE A 88 8.06 1.47 13.22
N SER A 89 7.32 2.33 12.53
CA SER A 89 5.87 2.17 12.39
C SER A 89 5.50 1.01 11.47
N VAL A 90 6.35 0.68 10.49
CA VAL A 90 6.23 -0.53 9.66
C VAL A 90 6.51 -1.77 10.51
N ARG A 91 7.64 -1.81 11.24
CA ARG A 91 7.98 -2.93 12.15
C ARG A 91 6.85 -3.22 13.13
N LYS A 92 6.30 -2.17 13.75
CA LYS A 92 5.16 -2.31 14.69
C LYS A 92 3.94 -2.92 14.00
N ALA A 93 3.58 -2.45 12.80
CA ALA A 93 2.43 -2.96 12.06
C ALA A 93 2.63 -4.43 11.67
N ALA A 94 3.84 -4.82 11.29
CA ALA A 94 4.20 -6.21 10.98
C ALA A 94 4.08 -7.11 12.22
N ALA A 95 4.67 -6.71 13.35
CA ALA A 95 4.59 -7.47 14.61
C ALA A 95 3.14 -7.67 15.09
N ASP A 96 2.31 -6.63 15.01
CA ASP A 96 0.90 -6.72 15.38
C ASP A 96 0.10 -7.62 14.44
N THR A 97 0.44 -7.64 13.15
CA THR A 97 -0.26 -8.48 12.16
C THR A 97 0.18 -9.93 12.27
N LEU A 98 1.47 -10.19 12.48
CA LEU A 98 2.02 -11.53 12.70
C LEU A 98 1.42 -12.19 13.94
N ARG A 99 1.34 -11.43 15.06
CA ARG A 99 0.68 -11.91 16.28
C ARG A 99 -0.76 -12.34 16.01
N LYS A 100 -1.54 -11.51 15.32
CA LYS A 100 -2.93 -11.81 14.94
C LYS A 100 -3.06 -13.01 14.00
N LEU A 101 -2.03 -13.28 13.19
CA LEU A 101 -2.01 -14.44 12.29
C LEU A 101 -1.77 -15.74 13.07
N GLN A 102 -0.94 -15.69 14.11
CA GLN A 102 -0.60 -16.84 14.96
C GLN A 102 -1.69 -17.19 16.00
N GLU A 103 -2.54 -16.21 16.35
CA GLU A 103 -3.67 -16.38 17.28
C GLU A 103 -4.93 -16.98 16.62
N LYS A 104 -4.93 -17.17 15.29
CA LYS A 104 -6.03 -17.77 14.52
C LYS A 104 -5.82 -19.25 14.28
#